data_AF-A0A810QDP2-F1
#
_entry.id   AF-A0A810QDP2-F1
#
_cell.length_a   1.000
_cell.length_b   1.000
_cell.length_c   1.000
_cell.angle_alpha   90.00
_cell.angle_beta   90.00
_cell.angle_gamma   90.00
#
_symmetry.space_group_name_H-M   'P 1'
#
loop_
_entity.id
_entity.type
_entity.pdbx_description
1 polymer ?
#
loop_
_entity_poly.entity_id
_entity_poly.type
_entity_poly.pdbx_seq_one_letter_code
_entity_poly.pdbx_strand_id
1 'polypeptide(L)' 'MAEIFEFPPCGDEGAPAAGSRKELLAYLASVEEQIDQLNQQEPPGMSGEEYEAWADRHEELEDLADDLRDRLDELGGSHD' A
#
# COMPACT_ATOMS: atom_id res chain seq x y z
N MET A 1 -19.42 -14.96 -6.47
CA MET A 1 -18.27 -14.51 -7.28
C MET A 1 -17.86 -13.20 -6.67
N ALA A 2 -16.78 -13.19 -5.89
CA ALA A 2 -16.25 -11.95 -5.33
C ALA A 2 -15.82 -11.08 -6.51
N GLU A 3 -16.39 -9.89 -6.60
CA GLU A 3 -15.99 -8.88 -7.58
C GLU A 3 -14.55 -8.52 -7.24
N ILE A 4 -13.61 -9.02 -8.04
CA ILE A 4 -12.21 -8.63 -7.98
C ILE A 4 -12.22 -7.13 -8.29
N PHE A 5 -12.19 -6.32 -7.23
CA PHE A 5 -12.01 -4.89 -7.36
C PHE A 5 -10.69 -4.70 -8.11
N GLU A 6 -10.81 -4.32 -9.38
CA GLU A 6 -9.69 -3.83 -10.17
C GLU A 6 -9.34 -2.48 -9.55
N PHE A 7 -8.59 -2.55 -8.44
CA PHE A 7 -7.93 -1.38 -7.88
C PHE A 7 -7.20 -0.74 -9.04
N PRO A 8 -7.41 0.57 -9.29
CA PRO A 8 -6.68 1.23 -10.36
C PRO A 8 -5.21 0.86 -10.17
N PRO A 9 -4.49 0.45 -11.24
CA PRO A 9 -3.04 0.38 -11.14
C PRO A 9 -2.67 1.73 -10.57
N CYS A 10 -1.99 1.72 -9.43
CA CYS A 10 -1.47 2.91 -8.82
C CYS A 10 -0.97 3.80 -9.96
N GLY A 11 -1.68 4.91 -10.22
CA GLY A 11 -1.85 5.48 -11.57
C GLY A 11 -0.63 5.28 -12.46
N ASP A 12 -0.86 4.68 -13.62
CA ASP A 12 0.09 4.54 -14.73
C ASP A 12 0.66 5.93 -15.11
N GLU A 13 1.65 6.42 -14.36
CA GLU A 13 2.61 7.48 -14.71
C GLU A 13 3.70 7.77 -13.66
N GLY A 14 3.95 6.85 -12.73
CA GLY A 14 5.21 6.85 -11.99
C GLY A 14 5.07 6.37 -10.56
N ALA A 15 5.59 5.17 -10.29
CA ALA A 15 6.35 5.01 -9.06
C ALA A 15 7.30 6.23 -8.99
N PRO A 16 7.19 7.12 -7.98
CA PRO A 16 8.06 8.26 -7.88
C PRO A 16 9.46 7.76 -7.60
N ALA A 17 10.20 7.43 -8.66
CA ALA A 17 11.65 7.36 -8.64
C ALA A 17 12.12 8.79 -8.33
N ALA A 18 12.20 9.12 -7.04
CA ALA A 18 12.53 10.44 -6.48
C ALA A 18 11.44 11.53 -6.60
N GLY A 19 10.19 11.22 -6.23
CA GLY A 19 9.18 12.26 -5.94
C GLY A 19 9.55 13.06 -4.69
N SER A 20 9.16 14.32 -4.62
CA SER A 20 9.35 15.16 -3.43
C SER A 20 8.68 14.54 -2.20
N ARG A 21 9.13 14.87 -0.98
CA ARG A 21 8.54 14.39 0.29
C ARG A 21 7.00 14.46 0.30
N LYS A 22 6.44 15.50 -0.30
CA LYS A 22 5.00 15.71 -0.42
C LYS A 22 4.30 14.67 -1.31
N GLU A 23 4.94 14.24 -2.39
CA GLU A 23 4.41 13.22 -3.29
C GLU A 23 4.47 11.84 -2.64
N LEU A 24 5.57 11.51 -1.96
CA LEU A 24 5.69 10.28 -1.18
C LEU A 24 4.66 10.21 -0.05
N LEU A 25 4.38 11.32 0.64
CA LEU A 25 3.30 11.40 1.64
C LEU A 25 1.90 11.19 1.04
N ALA A 26 1.64 11.78 -0.13
CA ALA A 26 0.36 11.58 -0.82
C ALA A 26 0.18 10.13 -1.28
N TYR A 27 1.27 9.52 -1.72
CA TYR A 27 1.31 8.12 -2.14
C TYR A 27 1.12 7.18 -0.94
N LEU A 28 1.83 7.40 0.17
CA LEU A 28 1.63 6.67 1.43
C LEU A 28 0.19 6.76 1.91
N ALA A 29 -0.41 7.95 1.93
CA ALA A 29 -1.82 8.13 2.31
C ALA A 29 -2.77 7.33 1.42
N SER A 30 -2.44 7.19 0.12
CA SER A 30 -3.22 6.38 -0.81
C SER A 30 -3.04 4.89 -0.55
N VAL A 31 -1.84 4.43 -0.18
CA VAL A 31 -1.57 3.04 0.21
C VAL A 31 -2.27 2.70 1.54
N GLU A 32 -2.20 3.58 2.54
CA GLU A 32 -2.92 3.39 3.82
C GLU A 32 -4.44 3.32 3.64
N GLU A 33 -5.02 4.15 2.76
CA GLU A 33 -6.45 4.07 2.43
C GLU A 33 -6.81 2.74 1.76
N GLN A 34 -5.94 2.22 0.89
CA GLN A 34 -6.11 0.90 0.27
C GLN A 34 -6.07 -0.22 1.30
N ILE A 35 -5.12 -0.16 2.24
CA ILE A 35 -5.02 -1.12 3.35
C ILE A 35 -6.28 -1.07 4.21
N ASP A 36 -6.81 0.12 4.54
CA ASP A 36 -8.05 0.25 5.32
C ASP A 36 -9.26 -0.38 4.59
N GLN A 37 -9.40 -0.10 3.29
CA GLN A 37 -10.44 -0.72 2.46
C GLN A 37 -10.27 -2.23 2.34
N LEU A 38 -9.03 -2.72 2.30
CA LEU A 38 -8.74 -4.15 2.25
C LEU A 38 -9.06 -4.82 3.60
N ASN A 39 -8.73 -4.19 4.73
CA ASN A 39 -9.10 -4.66 6.07
C ASN A 39 -10.63 -4.76 6.26
N GLN A 40 -11.41 -3.82 5.70
CA GLN A 40 -12.87 -3.90 5.74
C GLN A 40 -13.45 -5.08 4.93
N GLN A 41 -12.66 -5.58 3.98
CA GLN A 41 -12.99 -6.73 3.13
C GLN A 41 -12.31 -8.02 3.62
N GLU A 42 -11.80 -8.02 4.87
CA GLU A 42 -11.21 -9.22 5.48
C GLU A 42 -12.22 -10.39 5.41
N PRO A 43 -11.83 -11.52 4.79
CA PRO A 43 -12.69 -12.67 4.73
C PRO A 43 -12.92 -13.24 6.14
N PRO A 44 -14.15 -13.65 6.49
CA PRO A 44 -14.52 -14.09 7.84
C PRO A 44 -13.86 -15.40 8.29
N GLY A 45 -13.04 -16.01 7.45
CA GLY A 45 -12.25 -17.19 7.76
C GLY A 45 -10.77 -16.87 7.63
N MET A 46 -10.01 -17.05 8.71
CA MET A 46 -8.53 -16.94 8.74
C MET A 46 -7.84 -18.15 8.06
N SER A 47 -8.52 -18.82 7.13
CA SER A 47 -8.07 -20.06 6.52
C SER A 47 -8.84 -20.29 5.21
N GLY A 48 -8.10 -20.47 4.12
CA GLY A 48 -8.64 -20.69 2.78
C GLY A 48 -7.98 -19.79 1.76
N GLU A 49 -8.12 -20.16 0.48
CA GLU A 49 -7.48 -19.47 -0.66
C GLU A 49 -7.87 -17.99 -0.74
N GLU A 50 -9.09 -17.61 -0.31
CA GLU A 50 -9.54 -16.23 -0.27
C GLU A 50 -8.83 -15.40 0.82
N TYR A 51 -8.53 -16.00 1.98
CA TYR A 51 -7.75 -15.34 3.04
C TYR A 51 -6.28 -15.28 2.67
N GLU A 52 -5.71 -16.33 2.08
CA GLU A 52 -4.33 -16.32 1.59
C GLU A 52 -4.15 -15.22 0.53
N ALA A 53 -5.05 -15.12 -0.45
CA ALA A 53 -4.99 -14.06 -1.47
C ALA A 53 -5.18 -12.65 -0.89
N TRP A 54 -6.04 -12.50 0.13
CA TRP A 54 -6.20 -11.24 0.85
C TRP A 54 -4.93 -10.90 1.65
N ALA A 55 -4.35 -11.88 2.33
CA ALA A 55 -3.17 -11.72 3.18
C ALA A 55 -1.92 -11.41 2.35
N ASP A 56 -1.66 -12.13 1.24
CA ASP A 56 -0.58 -11.81 0.30
C ASP A 56 -0.68 -10.36 -0.19
N ARG A 57 -1.91 -9.92 -0.49
CA ARG A 57 -2.15 -8.55 -0.98
C ARG A 57 -2.03 -7.50 0.10
N HIS A 58 -2.40 -7.83 1.33
CA HIS A 58 -2.23 -6.97 2.49
C HIS A 58 -0.74 -6.82 2.82
N GLU A 59 0.01 -7.92 2.82
CA GLU A 59 1.46 -7.95 3.04
C GLU A 59 2.20 -7.11 1.98
N GLU A 60 1.85 -7.23 0.69
CA GLU A 60 2.45 -6.40 -0.38
C GLU A 60 2.22 -4.90 -0.18
N LEU A 61 1.03 -4.52 0.32
CA LEU A 61 0.72 -3.12 0.61
C LEU A 61 1.41 -2.62 1.88
N GLU A 62 1.53 -3.46 2.91
CA GLU A 62 2.28 -3.14 4.14
C GLU A 62 3.77 -2.94 3.85
N ASP A 63 4.38 -3.84 3.08
CA ASP A 63 5.77 -3.71 2.62
C ASP A 63 5.97 -2.42 1.83
N LEU A 64 5.06 -2.09 0.91
CA LEU A 64 5.12 -0.84 0.15
C LEU A 64 4.97 0.39 1.06
N ALA A 65 4.08 0.34 2.05
CA ALA A 65 3.89 1.43 3.00
C ALA A 65 5.15 1.66 3.84
N ASP A 66 5.79 0.60 4.33
CA ASP A 66 7.04 0.71 5.08
C ASP A 66 8.20 1.22 4.21
N ASP A 67 8.35 0.73 2.98
CA ASP A 67 9.34 1.25 2.02
C ASP A 67 9.19 2.76 1.79
N LEU A 68 7.95 3.25 1.69
CA LEU A 68 7.66 4.67 1.53
C LEU A 68 7.97 5.48 2.79
N ARG A 69 7.69 4.92 3.98
CA ARG A 69 7.98 5.55 5.27
C ARG A 69 9.48 5.67 5.49
N ASP A 70 10.24 4.62 5.18
CA ASP A 70 11.69 4.63 5.23
C ASP A 70 12.25 5.70 4.28
N ARG A 71 11.77 5.74 3.03
CA ARG A 71 12.21 6.76 2.07
C ARG A 71 11.83 8.19 2.47
N LEU A 72 10.69 8.36 3.14
CA LEU A 72 10.26 9.64 3.72
C LEU A 72 11.12 10.07 4.90
N ASP A 73 11.54 9.11 5.73
CA ASP A 73 12.47 9.32 6.84
C ASP A 73 13.85 9.71 6.30
N GLU A 74 14.38 9.01 5.30
CA GLU A 74 15.63 9.36 4.62
C GLU A 74 15.61 10.77 4.01
N LEU A 75 14.46 11.21 3.49
CA LEU A 75 14.30 12.53 2.86
C LEU A 75 14.06 13.66 3.87
N GLY A 76 13.50 13.34 5.05
CA GLY A 76 13.28 14.28 6.17
C GLY A 76 14.44 14.32 7.16
N GLY A 77 15.23 13.25 7.22
CA GLY A 77 16.43 13.06 7.99
C GLY A 77 17.63 13.56 7.22
N SER A 78 17.81 14.88 7.17
CA SER A 78 19.18 15.40 7.12
C SER A 78 19.87 14.85 8.37
N HIS A 79 20.70 13.83 8.20
CA HIS A 79 21.67 13.38 9.20
C HIS A 79 22.48 14.61 9.60
N ASP A 80 22.15 15.19 10.77
CA ASP A 80 22.96 16.22 11.44
C ASP A 80 24.28 15.61 11.91
#